data_AF-A0A351ZV09-F1
#
_entry.id   AF-A0A351ZV09-F1
#
_cell.length_a   1.000
_cell.length_b   1.000
_cell.length_c   1.000
_cell.angle_alpha   90.00
_cell.angle_beta   90.00
_cell.angle_gamma   90.00
#
_symmetry.space_group_name_H-M   'P 1'
#
loop_
_entity.id
_entity.type
_entity.pdbx_description
1 polymer ?
#
loop_
_entity_poly.entity_id
_entity_poly.type
_entity_poly.pdbx_seq_one_letter_code
_entity_poly.pdbx_strand_id
1 'polypeptide(L)'
;MPPSSAENLTEFTSVVGARLATVVSDSLKTPVGIDVVGKRLLVGDRADGRIHVFDIADPGFAHLGAISTGATELLGITVGPDQRIWFVDRATARVCRLDMAAESALAAERDVVAARSGDTLTFVYTNASTTSASPLLKIRWTSDRTGRSTPWSTLPEPVTIAAGASARVAVVVPTLDTLSVTRCEIIEMLDKDVMGLQATTVVVPAGLRRAVVQDERIGTFDIREAVALTSRMDYVTITSDVFVSVADDLRALKTMLWNSGSFGEISAVDEAVLMSLLDRNVDVFLIADDPLALRLESPMSGA
;
A
#
# COMPACT_ATOMS: atom_id res chain seq x y z
N MET A 1 27.54 34.46 -31.97
CA MET A 1 26.91 33.55 -32.96
C MET A 1 27.59 32.19 -32.83
N PRO A 2 26.84 31.08 -32.77
CA PRO A 2 27.42 29.76 -32.97
C PRO A 2 28.05 29.70 -34.38
N PRO A 3 29.06 28.83 -34.62
CA PRO A 3 29.62 28.63 -35.95
C PRO A 3 28.53 28.21 -36.94
N SER A 4 28.69 28.55 -38.22
CA SER A 4 27.72 28.23 -39.27
C SER A 4 27.51 26.71 -39.37
N SER A 5 26.37 26.22 -38.88
CA SER A 5 25.82 24.94 -39.31
C SER A 5 25.28 25.15 -40.73
N ALA A 6 25.64 24.30 -41.69
CA ALA A 6 25.23 24.42 -43.09
C ALA A 6 23.74 24.07 -43.33
N GLU A 7 22.88 24.38 -42.37
CA GLU A 7 21.45 24.10 -42.38
C GLU A 7 20.68 25.42 -42.52
N ASN A 8 19.74 25.49 -43.46
CA ASN A 8 18.90 26.67 -43.65
C ASN A 8 17.88 26.74 -42.50
N LEU A 9 18.10 27.66 -41.56
CA LEU A 9 17.16 27.92 -40.48
C LEU A 9 15.98 28.75 -40.99
N THR A 10 14.76 28.23 -40.84
CA THR A 10 13.51 28.94 -41.15
C THR A 10 13.27 30.13 -40.21
N GLU A 11 13.74 30.05 -38.97
CA GLU A 11 13.67 31.11 -37.96
C GLU A 11 14.84 30.96 -36.97
N PHE A 12 15.36 32.09 -36.47
CA PHE A 12 16.38 32.11 -35.42
C PHE A 12 15.92 32.99 -34.27
N THR A 13 15.78 32.39 -33.09
CA THR A 13 15.47 33.09 -31.85
C THR A 13 16.57 32.83 -30.84
N SER A 14 17.13 33.89 -30.24
CA SER A 14 18.18 33.79 -29.22
C SER A 14 17.68 34.21 -27.86
N VAL A 15 17.94 33.39 -26.84
CA VAL A 15 17.75 33.76 -25.43
C VAL A 15 19.02 34.42 -24.91
N VAL A 16 18.92 35.68 -24.48
CA VAL A 16 20.02 36.48 -23.90
C VAL A 16 19.76 36.77 -22.42
N GLY A 17 20.82 36.95 -21.64
CA GLY A 17 20.73 37.21 -20.20
C GLY A 17 20.60 35.96 -19.31
N ALA A 18 20.66 34.76 -19.88
CA ALA A 18 20.72 33.52 -19.11
C ALA A 18 22.08 33.40 -18.39
N ARG A 19 22.05 32.97 -17.13
CA ARG A 19 23.25 32.60 -16.38
C ARG A 19 23.54 31.11 -16.58
N LEU A 20 24.66 30.80 -17.22
CA LEU A 20 25.16 29.44 -17.30
C LEU A 20 26.00 29.14 -16.04
N ALA A 21 25.72 28.02 -15.38
CA ALA A 21 26.47 27.58 -14.22
C ALA A 21 26.67 26.06 -14.27
N THR A 22 27.87 25.62 -13.91
CA THR A 22 28.15 24.20 -13.67
C THR A 22 27.61 23.85 -12.29
N VAL A 23 26.68 22.90 -12.23
CA VAL A 23 26.05 22.46 -10.97
C VAL A 23 26.51 21.07 -10.52
N VAL A 24 27.06 20.27 -11.44
CA VAL A 24 27.66 18.96 -11.17
C VAL A 24 28.87 18.79 -12.08
N SER A 25 30.06 18.56 -11.53
CA SER A 25 31.31 18.34 -12.29
C SER A 25 32.12 17.13 -11.84
N ASP A 26 32.08 16.79 -10.55
CA ASP A 26 33.09 15.89 -9.98
C ASP A 26 32.66 14.42 -10.00
N SER A 27 31.34 14.16 -10.04
CA SER A 27 30.76 12.82 -10.02
C SER A 27 30.45 12.24 -11.40
N LEU A 28 30.55 13.04 -12.47
CA LEU A 28 30.21 12.66 -13.85
C LEU A 28 31.46 12.72 -14.75
N LYS A 29 31.68 11.69 -15.55
CA LYS A 29 32.84 11.54 -16.44
C LYS A 29 32.47 11.76 -17.90
N THR A 30 31.40 11.12 -18.38
CA THR A 30 30.92 11.27 -19.77
C THR A 30 29.40 11.33 -19.76
N PRO A 31 28.82 12.43 -19.26
CA PRO A 31 27.38 12.54 -19.09
C PRO A 31 26.64 12.50 -20.44
N VAL A 32 25.55 11.75 -20.48
CA VAL A 32 24.73 11.44 -21.65
C VAL A 32 23.26 11.29 -21.25
N GLY A 33 22.38 12.03 -21.90
CA GLY A 33 20.97 12.05 -21.54
C GLY A 33 20.73 12.65 -20.15
N ILE A 34 19.61 13.36 -20.02
CA ILE A 34 19.24 14.01 -18.77
C ILE A 34 17.73 14.06 -18.70
N ASP A 35 17.17 13.82 -17.52
CA ASP A 35 15.74 13.98 -17.29
C ASP A 35 15.48 14.44 -15.85
N VAL A 36 14.33 15.06 -15.62
CA VAL A 36 13.93 15.60 -14.31
C VAL A 36 12.57 15.04 -13.92
N VAL A 37 12.49 14.43 -12.74
CA VAL A 37 11.23 13.93 -12.17
C VAL A 37 11.09 14.43 -10.75
N GLY A 38 10.10 15.30 -10.53
CA GLY A 38 9.89 15.95 -9.24
C GLY A 38 11.14 16.72 -8.79
N LYS A 39 11.73 16.30 -7.67
CA LYS A 39 12.96 16.88 -7.10
C LYS A 39 14.22 16.07 -7.43
N ARG A 40 14.18 15.28 -8.50
CA ARG A 40 15.28 14.39 -8.90
C ARG A 40 15.76 14.77 -10.30
N LEU A 41 17.06 15.00 -10.42
CA LEU A 41 17.76 15.07 -11.70
C LEU A 41 18.43 13.73 -11.95
N LEU A 42 18.13 13.12 -13.09
CA LEU A 42 18.74 11.88 -13.55
C LEU A 42 19.70 12.23 -14.69
N VAL A 43 20.94 11.77 -14.60
CA VAL A 43 21.97 11.99 -15.62
C VAL A 43 22.60 10.64 -15.97
N GLY A 44 22.50 10.22 -17.23
CA GLY A 44 23.23 9.03 -17.67
C GLY A 44 24.72 9.35 -17.78
N ASP A 45 25.59 8.38 -17.53
CA ASP A 45 27.04 8.49 -17.75
C ASP A 45 27.52 7.30 -18.59
N ARG A 46 28.07 7.60 -19.77
CA ARG A 46 28.58 6.57 -20.68
C ARG A 46 29.84 5.90 -20.13
N ALA A 47 30.63 6.60 -19.33
CA ALA A 47 31.91 6.09 -18.86
C ALA A 47 31.74 4.87 -17.94
N ASP A 48 30.64 4.80 -17.19
CA ASP A 48 30.35 3.70 -16.27
C ASP A 48 29.01 3.00 -16.53
N GLY A 49 28.24 3.45 -17.53
CA GLY A 49 26.97 2.86 -17.91
C GLY A 49 25.89 3.04 -16.84
N ARG A 50 25.99 4.05 -15.98
CA ARG A 50 25.05 4.30 -14.89
C ARG A 50 24.18 5.52 -15.13
N ILE A 51 23.12 5.62 -14.34
CA ILE A 51 22.28 6.81 -14.21
C ILE A 51 22.50 7.37 -12.82
N HIS A 52 23.13 8.53 -12.73
CA HIS A 52 23.37 9.27 -11.49
C HIS A 52 22.12 10.07 -11.12
N VAL A 53 21.74 10.03 -9.85
CA VAL A 53 20.55 10.71 -9.33
C VAL A 53 20.99 11.82 -8.37
N PHE A 54 20.51 13.03 -8.60
CA PHE A 54 20.79 14.20 -7.79
C PHE A 54 19.51 14.81 -7.22
N ASP A 55 19.58 15.37 -6.01
CA ASP A 55 18.50 16.17 -5.44
C ASP A 55 18.63 17.63 -5.89
N ILE A 56 17.67 18.10 -6.68
CA ILE A 56 17.66 19.50 -7.18
C ILE A 56 16.97 20.47 -6.23
N ALA A 57 16.35 19.99 -5.15
CA ALA A 57 15.90 20.87 -4.08
C ALA A 57 17.07 21.33 -3.19
N ASP A 58 18.19 20.60 -3.23
CA ASP A 58 19.46 21.04 -2.66
C ASP A 58 20.18 21.99 -3.64
N PRO A 59 20.54 23.23 -3.24
CA PRO A 59 21.30 24.16 -4.08
C PRO A 59 22.63 23.61 -4.61
N GLY A 60 23.22 22.64 -3.90
CA GLY A 60 24.46 21.96 -4.27
C GLY A 60 24.26 20.70 -5.13
N PHE A 61 23.03 20.35 -5.53
CA PHE A 61 22.73 19.16 -6.33
C PHE A 61 23.30 17.89 -5.68
N ALA A 62 22.89 17.61 -4.45
CA ALA A 62 23.43 16.48 -3.69
C ALA A 62 23.27 15.15 -4.45
N HIS A 63 24.36 14.40 -4.62
CA HIS A 63 24.34 13.09 -5.28
C HIS A 63 23.72 12.04 -4.35
N LEU A 64 22.56 11.49 -4.75
CA LEU A 64 21.79 10.53 -3.98
C LEU A 64 22.24 9.08 -4.23
N GLY A 65 22.84 8.82 -5.37
CA GLY A 65 23.29 7.48 -5.76
C GLY A 65 23.26 7.29 -7.27
N ALA A 66 23.55 6.06 -7.71
CA ALA A 66 23.57 5.71 -9.12
C ALA A 66 22.89 4.36 -9.38
N ILE A 67 22.22 4.26 -10.52
CA ILE A 67 21.50 3.08 -10.97
C ILE A 67 22.28 2.42 -12.10
N SER A 68 22.60 1.14 -11.96
CA SER A 68 23.30 0.38 -13.01
C SER A 68 22.34 0.00 -14.13
N THR A 69 22.65 0.39 -15.37
CA THR A 69 21.82 0.02 -16.54
C THR A 69 22.29 -1.28 -17.20
N GLY A 70 23.55 -1.67 -16.99
CA GLY A 70 24.20 -2.75 -17.73
C GLY A 70 24.62 -2.38 -19.17
N ALA A 71 24.34 -1.16 -19.62
CA ALA A 71 24.78 -0.67 -20.92
C ALA A 71 26.30 -0.50 -20.95
N THR A 72 26.92 -0.90 -22.06
CA THR A 72 28.34 -0.65 -22.31
C THR A 72 28.57 0.59 -23.16
N GLU A 73 27.56 1.04 -23.94
CA GLU A 73 27.58 2.31 -24.65
C GLU A 73 26.26 3.08 -24.48
N LEU A 74 26.02 3.59 -23.26
CA LEU A 74 24.87 4.43 -22.95
C LEU A 74 24.88 5.72 -23.80
N LEU A 75 23.73 6.06 -24.41
CA LEU A 75 23.59 7.27 -25.24
C LEU A 75 22.59 8.29 -24.72
N GLY A 76 21.50 7.83 -24.10
CA GLY A 76 20.43 8.69 -23.66
C GLY A 76 19.48 7.96 -22.72
N ILE A 77 18.80 8.73 -21.89
CA ILE A 77 17.82 8.27 -20.93
C ILE A 77 16.57 9.14 -21.00
N THR A 78 15.43 8.61 -20.58
CA THR A 78 14.23 9.38 -20.29
C THR A 78 13.36 8.64 -19.28
N VAL A 79 12.58 9.35 -18.48
CA VAL A 79 11.52 8.77 -17.66
C VAL A 79 10.22 8.84 -18.45
N GLY A 80 9.69 7.66 -18.78
CA GLY A 80 8.46 7.55 -19.55
C GLY A 80 7.23 7.98 -18.75
N PRO A 81 6.08 8.22 -19.41
CA PRO A 81 4.80 8.49 -18.75
C PRO A 81 4.33 7.32 -17.88
N ASP A 82 4.90 6.13 -18.07
CA ASP A 82 4.68 4.94 -17.24
C ASP A 82 5.52 4.92 -15.95
N GLN A 83 6.19 6.04 -15.63
CA GLN A 83 7.08 6.21 -14.48
C GLN A 83 8.26 5.22 -14.46
N ARG A 84 8.64 4.68 -15.62
CA ARG A 84 9.82 3.83 -15.78
C ARG A 84 10.94 4.58 -16.49
N ILE A 85 12.17 4.17 -16.22
CA ILE A 85 13.34 4.74 -16.86
C ILE A 85 13.64 3.93 -18.13
N TRP A 86 13.76 4.63 -19.26
CA TRP A 86 14.14 4.09 -20.54
C TRP A 86 15.51 4.60 -20.92
N PHE A 87 16.32 3.76 -21.56
CA PHE A 87 17.66 4.14 -22.02
C PHE A 87 18.00 3.48 -23.35
N VAL A 88 18.99 4.04 -24.05
CA VAL A 88 19.52 3.47 -25.30
C VAL A 88 20.94 2.99 -25.08
N ASP A 89 21.19 1.74 -25.45
CA ASP A 89 22.54 1.17 -25.51
C ASP A 89 22.96 0.97 -26.96
N ARG A 90 23.99 1.70 -27.39
CA ARG A 90 24.51 1.62 -28.75
C ARG A 90 25.16 0.28 -29.04
N ALA A 91 25.83 -0.31 -28.06
CA ALA A 91 26.58 -1.56 -28.25
C ALA A 91 25.65 -2.71 -28.67
N THR A 92 24.43 -2.72 -28.15
CA THR A 92 23.41 -3.73 -28.45
C THR A 92 22.35 -3.27 -29.46
N ALA A 93 22.41 -2.01 -29.92
CA ALA A 93 21.42 -1.37 -30.79
C ALA A 93 19.98 -1.52 -30.28
N ARG A 94 19.77 -1.32 -28.97
CA ARG A 94 18.46 -1.50 -28.31
C ARG A 94 18.01 -0.27 -27.54
N VAL A 95 16.70 -0.09 -27.51
CA VAL A 95 16.01 0.71 -26.49
C VAL A 95 15.64 -0.24 -25.37
N CYS A 96 16.15 0.04 -24.18
CA CYS A 96 16.00 -0.78 -23.00
C CYS A 96 15.12 -0.07 -21.98
N ARG A 97 14.31 -0.85 -21.27
CA ARG A 97 13.55 -0.40 -20.11
C ARG A 97 14.29 -0.88 -18.87
N LEU A 98 14.56 0.04 -17.94
CA LEU A 98 15.06 -0.32 -16.64
C LEU A 98 13.88 -0.70 -15.76
N ASP A 99 13.79 -1.99 -15.46
CA ASP A 99 12.91 -2.50 -14.42
C ASP A 99 13.68 -2.56 -13.11
N MET A 100 13.03 -2.16 -12.02
CA MET A 100 13.57 -2.48 -10.71
C MET A 100 13.62 -4.00 -10.58
N ALA A 101 14.69 -4.54 -9.98
CA ALA A 101 14.72 -5.95 -9.65
C ALA A 101 13.44 -6.26 -8.85
N ALA A 102 12.76 -7.35 -9.22
CA ALA A 102 11.69 -7.83 -8.36
C ALA A 102 12.29 -8.03 -6.96
N GLU A 103 11.63 -7.51 -5.94
CA GLU A 103 12.01 -7.76 -4.56
C GLU A 103 11.20 -8.93 -4.03
N SER A 104 11.83 -9.77 -3.21
CA SER A 104 11.07 -10.77 -2.49
C SER A 104 10.08 -10.05 -1.57
N ALA A 105 8.85 -10.56 -1.50
CA ALA A 105 7.78 -9.90 -0.77
C ALA A 105 6.90 -10.92 -0.07
N LEU A 106 6.37 -10.55 1.09
CA LEU A 106 5.34 -11.30 1.80
C LEU A 106 4.15 -10.35 1.99
N ALA A 107 2.97 -10.76 1.52
CA ALA A 107 1.76 -9.95 1.60
C ALA A 107 0.55 -10.81 1.97
N ALA A 108 -0.44 -10.24 2.63
CA ALA A 108 -1.74 -10.90 2.77
C ALA A 108 -2.48 -10.86 1.42
N GLU A 109 -3.24 -11.91 1.08
CA GLU A 109 -4.10 -11.88 -0.11
C GLU A 109 -5.28 -10.93 0.10
N ARG A 110 -5.72 -10.75 1.35
CA ARG A 110 -6.67 -9.71 1.78
C ARG A 110 -6.17 -9.07 3.07
N ASP A 111 -6.14 -7.75 3.12
CA ASP A 111 -5.73 -6.98 4.30
C ASP A 111 -6.72 -7.13 5.46
N VAL A 112 -8.01 -7.33 5.14
CA VAL A 112 -9.09 -7.55 6.11
C VAL A 112 -9.98 -8.70 5.63
N VAL A 113 -10.33 -9.60 6.54
CA VAL A 113 -11.14 -10.79 6.24
C VAL A 113 -12.16 -11.04 7.35
N ALA A 114 -13.40 -11.36 6.99
CA ALA A 114 -14.35 -11.95 7.93
C ALA A 114 -14.11 -13.47 7.97
N ALA A 115 -13.75 -14.02 9.13
CA ALA A 115 -13.45 -15.44 9.24
C ALA A 115 -13.97 -16.08 10.55
N ARG A 116 -14.08 -17.40 10.53
CA ARG A 116 -14.39 -18.28 11.67
C ARG A 116 -13.16 -19.12 12.03
N SER A 117 -13.17 -19.69 13.24
CA SER A 117 -12.19 -20.72 13.60
C SER A 117 -12.26 -21.87 12.59
N GLY A 118 -11.09 -22.29 12.09
CA GLY A 118 -10.95 -23.31 11.05
C GLY A 118 -10.91 -22.78 9.61
N ASP A 119 -11.30 -21.52 9.36
CA ASP A 119 -11.11 -20.91 8.05
C ASP A 119 -9.62 -20.71 7.75
N THR A 120 -9.28 -20.56 6.47
CA THR A 120 -7.88 -20.38 6.03
C THR A 120 -7.66 -18.96 5.53
N LEU A 121 -6.71 -18.27 6.15
CA LEU A 121 -6.13 -17.03 5.63
C LEU A 121 -5.04 -17.39 4.62
N THR A 122 -4.94 -16.61 3.55
CA THR A 122 -3.90 -16.81 2.54
C THR A 122 -2.97 -15.62 2.50
N PHE A 123 -1.67 -15.90 2.57
CA PHE A 123 -0.59 -14.96 2.30
C PHE A 123 0.12 -15.38 1.02
N VAL A 124 0.73 -14.43 0.33
CA VAL A 124 1.52 -14.67 -0.88
C VAL A 124 2.96 -14.31 -0.57
N TYR A 125 3.85 -15.30 -0.67
CA TYR A 125 5.29 -15.07 -0.64
C TYR A 125 5.80 -15.08 -2.08
N THR A 126 6.45 -14.00 -2.49
CA THR A 126 7.14 -13.87 -3.77
C THR A 126 8.63 -14.00 -3.53
N ASN A 127 9.27 -14.99 -4.16
CA ASN A 127 10.71 -15.16 -4.16
C ASN A 127 11.27 -14.57 -5.45
N ALA A 128 11.85 -13.38 -5.35
CA ALA A 128 12.45 -12.73 -6.51
C ALA A 128 13.93 -13.07 -6.71
N SER A 129 14.49 -13.95 -5.86
CA SER A 129 15.89 -14.38 -5.99
C SER A 129 16.10 -15.37 -7.15
N THR A 130 17.35 -15.58 -7.52
CA THR A 130 17.77 -16.54 -8.55
C THR A 130 17.85 -17.98 -8.04
N THR A 131 17.54 -18.22 -6.77
CA THR A 131 17.57 -19.55 -6.14
C THR A 131 16.24 -19.86 -5.48
N SER A 132 15.93 -21.14 -5.27
CA SER A 132 14.74 -21.50 -4.50
C SER A 132 14.88 -21.04 -3.05
N ALA A 133 13.77 -20.57 -2.47
CA ALA A 133 13.67 -20.16 -1.08
C ALA A 133 12.87 -21.19 -0.27
N SER A 134 13.20 -21.33 1.02
CA SER A 134 12.41 -22.10 1.99
C SER A 134 12.37 -21.32 3.31
N PRO A 135 11.59 -20.23 3.36
CA PRO A 135 11.60 -19.30 4.48
C PRO A 135 11.06 -19.95 5.76
N LEU A 136 11.69 -19.64 6.89
CA LEU A 136 11.15 -19.98 8.21
C LEU A 136 10.07 -18.95 8.58
N LEU A 137 8.81 -19.31 8.40
CA LEU A 137 7.68 -18.43 8.68
C LEU A 137 7.12 -18.67 10.08
N LYS A 138 6.92 -17.58 10.84
CA LYS A 138 6.25 -17.59 12.14
C LYS A 138 5.01 -16.70 12.11
N ILE A 139 4.03 -17.08 12.92
CA ILE A 139 2.76 -16.38 13.06
C ILE A 139 2.50 -15.95 14.49
N ARG A 140 1.75 -14.86 14.65
CA ARG A 140 1.26 -14.36 15.93
C ARG A 140 -0.15 -13.80 15.77
N TRP A 141 -0.96 -13.97 16.81
CA TRP A 141 -2.30 -13.42 16.87
C TRP A 141 -2.40 -12.39 17.99
N THR A 142 -2.97 -11.22 17.70
CA THR A 142 -3.14 -10.14 18.67
C THR A 142 -4.60 -9.71 18.72
N SER A 143 -5.23 -9.79 19.89
CA SER A 143 -6.61 -9.31 20.10
C SER A 143 -6.60 -7.81 20.33
N ASP A 144 -7.38 -7.06 19.55
CA ASP A 144 -7.47 -5.61 19.70
C ASP A 144 -8.21 -5.20 20.98
N ARG A 145 -9.16 -6.02 21.43
CA ARG A 145 -9.89 -5.79 22.68
C ARG A 145 -8.99 -5.86 23.93
N THR A 146 -8.03 -6.78 23.94
CA THR A 146 -7.19 -7.03 25.13
C THR A 146 -5.76 -6.53 24.98
N GLY A 147 -5.32 -6.22 23.76
CA GLY A 147 -3.91 -5.98 23.42
C GLY A 147 -3.01 -7.20 23.60
N ARG A 148 -3.57 -8.37 23.94
CA ARG A 148 -2.79 -9.57 24.24
C ARG A 148 -2.43 -10.30 22.96
N SER A 149 -1.14 -10.58 22.80
CA SER A 149 -0.62 -11.40 21.72
C SER A 149 -0.34 -12.84 22.17
N THR A 150 -0.50 -13.79 21.25
CA THR A 150 0.05 -15.14 21.41
C THR A 150 1.59 -15.10 21.31
N PRO A 151 2.30 -16.10 21.83
CA PRO A 151 3.67 -16.33 21.43
C PRO A 151 3.77 -16.56 19.91
N TRP A 152 4.92 -16.25 19.32
CA TRP A 152 5.21 -16.62 17.95
C TRP A 152 5.23 -18.15 17.81
N SER A 153 4.51 -18.69 16.83
CA SER A 153 4.54 -20.11 16.49
C SER A 153 4.98 -20.30 15.04
N THR A 154 5.79 -21.32 14.78
CA THR A 154 6.21 -21.68 13.42
C THR A 154 5.04 -22.28 12.64
N LEU A 155 4.95 -21.99 11.35
CA LEU A 155 3.98 -22.66 10.49
C LEU A 155 4.24 -24.16 10.42
N PRO A 156 3.18 -24.99 10.41
CA PRO A 156 3.34 -26.44 10.50
C PRO A 156 3.92 -27.05 9.21
N GLU A 157 3.62 -26.45 8.06
CA GLU A 157 4.06 -26.94 6.75
C GLU A 157 5.13 -26.00 6.18
N PRO A 158 6.35 -26.51 5.88
CA PRO A 158 7.36 -25.71 5.22
C PRO A 158 6.93 -25.40 3.78
N VAL A 159 7.21 -24.18 3.33
CA VAL A 159 6.89 -23.74 1.97
C VAL A 159 8.19 -23.60 1.18
N THR A 160 8.29 -24.30 0.05
CA THR A 160 9.41 -24.15 -0.88
C THR A 160 8.95 -23.40 -2.12
N ILE A 161 9.72 -22.38 -2.50
CA ILE A 161 9.33 -21.40 -3.54
C ILE A 161 10.46 -21.34 -4.56
N ALA A 162 10.17 -21.67 -5.81
CA ALA A 162 11.17 -21.62 -6.87
C ALA A 162 11.72 -20.19 -7.06
N ALA A 163 12.90 -20.09 -7.69
CA ALA A 163 13.47 -18.81 -8.10
C ALA A 163 12.50 -18.04 -9.00
N GLY A 164 12.30 -16.75 -8.73
CA GLY A 164 11.40 -15.88 -9.49
C GLY A 164 9.92 -16.25 -9.44
N ALA A 165 9.48 -17.05 -8.46
CA ALA A 165 8.11 -17.54 -8.35
C ALA A 165 7.41 -17.04 -7.07
N SER A 166 6.09 -17.18 -7.04
CA SER A 166 5.28 -16.93 -5.84
C SER A 166 4.58 -18.20 -5.38
N ALA A 167 4.37 -18.32 -4.07
CA ALA A 167 3.61 -19.39 -3.45
C ALA A 167 2.59 -18.84 -2.45
N ARG A 168 1.46 -19.53 -2.33
CA ARG A 168 0.45 -19.26 -1.31
C ARG A 168 0.84 -19.96 0.00
N VAL A 169 0.80 -19.20 1.08
CA VAL A 169 1.05 -19.65 2.45
C VAL A 169 -0.28 -19.64 3.19
N ALA A 170 -0.75 -20.80 3.60
CA ALA A 170 -2.01 -20.98 4.31
C ALA A 170 -1.82 -20.85 5.82
N VAL A 171 -2.70 -20.08 6.47
CA VAL A 171 -2.75 -19.95 7.93
C VAL A 171 -4.17 -20.26 8.40
N VAL A 172 -4.33 -21.32 9.19
CA VAL A 172 -5.63 -21.67 9.76
C VAL A 172 -5.96 -20.74 10.92
N VAL A 173 -7.15 -20.15 10.89
CA VAL A 173 -7.68 -19.30 11.96
C VAL A 173 -7.91 -20.16 13.20
N PRO A 174 -7.26 -19.87 14.35
CA PRO A 174 -7.46 -20.63 15.57
C PRO A 174 -8.80 -20.27 16.22
N THR A 175 -9.11 -20.89 17.36
CA THR A 175 -10.22 -20.41 18.19
C THR A 175 -9.86 -19.04 18.77
N LEU A 176 -10.50 -18.00 18.24
CA LEU A 176 -10.33 -16.61 18.64
C LEU A 176 -11.47 -16.14 19.55
N ASP A 177 -11.22 -15.04 20.27
CA ASP A 177 -12.28 -14.29 20.95
C ASP A 177 -13.22 -13.67 19.91
N THR A 178 -14.47 -14.13 19.85
CA THR A 178 -15.46 -13.64 18.89
C THR A 178 -15.96 -12.22 19.20
N LEU A 179 -15.57 -11.67 20.36
CA LEU A 179 -15.86 -10.29 20.74
C LEU A 179 -14.71 -9.32 20.42
N SER A 180 -13.74 -9.76 19.62
CA SER A 180 -12.57 -8.96 19.26
C SER A 180 -12.26 -9.07 17.77
N VAL A 181 -11.94 -7.94 17.15
CA VAL A 181 -11.09 -7.94 15.96
C VAL A 181 -9.72 -8.46 16.36
N THR A 182 -9.11 -9.29 15.51
CA THR A 182 -7.81 -9.92 15.79
C THR A 182 -6.87 -9.71 14.63
N ARG A 183 -5.63 -9.31 14.90
CA ARG A 183 -4.57 -9.24 13.89
C ARG A 183 -3.83 -10.57 13.81
N CYS A 184 -3.67 -11.08 12.60
CA CYS A 184 -2.76 -12.16 12.28
C CYS A 184 -1.51 -11.57 11.63
N GLU A 185 -0.38 -11.67 12.32
CA GLU A 185 0.93 -11.24 11.82
C GLU A 185 1.70 -12.48 11.37
N ILE A 186 2.30 -12.41 10.19
CA ILE A 186 3.23 -13.42 9.68
C ILE A 186 4.58 -12.74 9.40
N ILE A 187 5.65 -13.41 9.82
CA ILE A 187 7.02 -12.94 9.64
C ILE A 187 7.88 -14.05 9.08
N GLU A 188 8.82 -13.68 8.22
CA GLU A 188 9.98 -14.47 7.87
C GLU A 188 11.07 -14.26 8.92
N MET A 189 11.70 -15.34 9.32
CA MET A 189 12.88 -15.35 10.17
C MET A 189 14.11 -15.62 9.29
N LEU A 190 15.00 -14.63 9.15
CA LEU A 190 16.26 -14.78 8.43
C LEU A 190 17.31 -15.51 9.29
N ASP A 191 17.24 -15.30 10.61
CA ASP A 191 18.01 -16.01 11.63
C ASP A 191 17.20 -15.99 12.95
N LYS A 192 17.74 -16.54 14.05
CA LYS A 192 17.07 -16.67 15.35
C LYS A 192 16.42 -15.37 15.84
N ASP A 193 17.09 -14.24 15.64
CA ASP A 193 16.69 -12.92 16.15
C ASP A 193 16.57 -11.86 15.04
N VAL A 194 16.67 -12.26 13.76
CA VAL A 194 16.62 -11.35 12.61
C VAL A 194 15.31 -11.57 11.85
N MET A 195 14.45 -10.55 11.87
CA MET A 195 13.19 -10.53 11.14
C MET A 195 13.46 -10.13 9.68
N GLY A 196 12.83 -10.86 8.76
CA GLY A 196 12.81 -10.57 7.33
C GLY A 196 11.49 -9.93 6.91
N LEU A 197 10.93 -10.44 5.83
CA LEU A 197 9.64 -9.99 5.31
C LEU A 197 8.51 -10.21 6.32
N GLN A 198 7.52 -9.31 6.31
CA GLN A 198 6.38 -9.40 7.20
C GLN A 198 5.09 -8.99 6.49
N ALA A 199 3.98 -9.59 6.91
CA ALA A 199 2.65 -9.20 6.48
C ALA A 199 1.68 -9.28 7.65
N THR A 200 0.55 -8.60 7.52
CA THR A 200 -0.53 -8.62 8.51
C THR A 200 -1.85 -8.69 7.79
N THR A 201 -2.81 -9.40 8.38
CA THR A 201 -4.21 -9.31 8.00
C THR A 201 -5.06 -9.15 9.26
N VAL A 202 -6.14 -8.39 9.13
CA VAL A 202 -7.12 -8.14 10.19
C VAL A 202 -8.26 -9.13 10.02
N VAL A 203 -8.54 -9.89 11.07
CA VAL A 203 -9.62 -10.86 11.12
C VAL A 203 -10.78 -10.31 11.93
N VAL A 204 -11.90 -10.11 11.25
CA VAL A 204 -13.19 -9.79 11.87
C VAL A 204 -13.97 -11.08 12.09
N PRO A 205 -14.53 -11.33 13.29
CA PRO A 205 -15.33 -12.54 13.52
C PRO A 205 -16.53 -12.60 12.57
N ALA A 206 -16.58 -13.60 11.67
CA ALA A 206 -17.69 -13.72 10.71
C ALA A 206 -19.06 -14.00 11.37
N GLY A 207 -19.05 -14.47 12.62
CA GLY A 207 -20.24 -14.65 13.46
C GLY A 207 -20.71 -13.38 14.18
N LEU A 208 -20.07 -12.24 13.93
CA LEU A 208 -20.40 -10.96 14.56
C LEU A 208 -21.86 -10.59 14.32
N ARG A 209 -22.59 -10.30 15.42
CA ARG A 209 -24.00 -9.90 15.37
C ARG A 209 -24.22 -8.42 15.65
N ARG A 210 -23.31 -7.77 16.38
CA ARG A 210 -23.44 -6.38 16.82
C ARG A 210 -22.11 -5.65 16.68
N ALA A 211 -22.08 -4.57 15.91
CA ALA A 211 -20.87 -3.79 15.67
C ALA A 211 -21.02 -2.37 16.21
N VAL A 212 -19.93 -1.82 16.75
CA VAL A 212 -19.72 -0.38 16.88
C VAL A 212 -18.68 0.00 15.85
N VAL A 213 -19.08 0.74 14.82
CA VAL A 213 -18.17 1.29 13.81
C VAL A 213 -17.68 2.64 14.30
N GLN A 214 -16.37 2.74 14.52
CA GLN A 214 -15.70 3.97 14.93
C GLN A 214 -15.05 4.59 13.69
N ASP A 215 -15.73 5.57 13.12
CA ASP A 215 -15.23 6.34 11.99
C ASP A 215 -14.50 7.60 12.47
N GLU A 216 -15.03 8.22 13.52
CA GLU A 216 -14.41 9.36 14.16
C GLU A 216 -13.06 9.00 14.82
N ARG A 217 -11.99 9.67 14.39
CA ARG A 217 -10.62 9.40 14.87
C ARG A 217 -10.12 10.33 15.98
N ILE A 218 -10.74 11.50 16.15
CA ILE A 218 -10.24 12.59 17.01
C ILE A 218 -11.34 13.14 17.95
N GLY A 219 -12.47 12.45 18.05
CA GLY A 219 -13.58 12.84 18.92
C GLY A 219 -13.25 12.74 20.40
N THR A 220 -13.98 13.51 21.20
CA THR A 220 -13.90 13.44 22.67
C THR A 220 -14.89 12.45 23.28
N PHE A 221 -15.89 12.01 22.52
CA PHE A 221 -16.91 11.07 22.97
C PHE A 221 -16.49 9.61 22.70
N ASP A 222 -16.38 8.80 23.75
CA ASP A 222 -16.13 7.36 23.62
C ASP A 222 -17.44 6.57 23.61
N ILE A 223 -17.97 6.32 22.41
CA ILE A 223 -19.18 5.50 22.23
C ILE A 223 -19.02 4.09 22.80
N ARG A 224 -17.80 3.55 22.90
CA ARG A 224 -17.57 2.21 23.47
C ARG A 224 -17.86 2.22 24.96
N GLU A 225 -17.42 3.26 25.67
CA GLU A 225 -17.72 3.45 27.09
C GLU A 225 -19.22 3.62 27.30
N ALA A 226 -19.88 4.44 26.48
CA ALA A 226 -21.33 4.64 26.55
C ALA A 226 -22.12 3.34 26.35
N VAL A 227 -21.74 2.50 25.37
CA VAL A 227 -22.37 1.19 25.14
C VAL A 227 -22.12 0.25 26.32
N ALA A 228 -20.91 0.26 26.90
CA ALA A 228 -20.56 -0.56 28.05
C ALA A 228 -21.34 -0.21 29.33
N LEU A 229 -21.87 1.02 29.44
CA LEU A 229 -22.77 1.44 30.52
C LEU A 229 -24.21 0.91 30.36
N THR A 230 -24.56 0.37 29.20
CA THR A 230 -25.88 -0.22 28.95
C THR A 230 -25.92 -1.70 29.31
N SER A 231 -27.11 -2.30 29.33
CA SER A 231 -27.27 -3.77 29.40
C SER A 231 -27.06 -4.48 28.05
N ARG A 232 -26.68 -3.75 26.99
CA ARG A 232 -26.49 -4.33 25.66
C ARG A 232 -25.07 -4.88 25.52
N MET A 233 -24.96 -6.20 25.55
CA MET A 233 -23.69 -6.92 25.42
C MET A 233 -23.32 -7.22 23.96
N ASP A 234 -22.11 -7.76 23.78
CA ASP A 234 -21.59 -8.40 22.56
C ASP A 234 -21.34 -7.49 21.36
N TYR A 235 -21.15 -6.18 21.59
CA TYR A 235 -20.67 -5.28 20.56
C TYR A 235 -19.17 -5.46 20.33
N VAL A 236 -18.78 -5.63 19.07
CA VAL A 236 -17.38 -5.56 18.65
C VAL A 236 -17.11 -4.19 18.06
N THR A 237 -16.11 -3.49 18.59
CA THR A 237 -15.67 -2.23 18.01
C THR A 237 -14.73 -2.46 16.84
N ILE A 238 -15.00 -1.79 15.73
CA ILE A 238 -14.27 -1.90 14.47
C ILE A 238 -14.10 -0.49 13.92
N THR A 239 -12.95 -0.15 13.33
CA THR A 239 -12.81 1.12 12.62
C THR A 239 -13.56 1.08 11.28
N SER A 240 -13.96 2.24 10.76
CA SER A 240 -14.70 2.31 9.48
C SER A 240 -13.96 1.64 8.32
N ASP A 241 -12.65 1.86 8.19
CA ASP A 241 -11.80 1.28 7.14
C ASP A 241 -11.77 -0.26 7.18
N VAL A 242 -11.72 -0.84 8.38
CA VAL A 242 -11.78 -2.29 8.57
C VAL A 242 -13.19 -2.80 8.28
N PHE A 243 -14.22 -2.12 8.79
CA PHE A 243 -15.61 -2.57 8.65
C PHE A 243 -16.07 -2.57 7.19
N VAL A 244 -15.83 -1.48 6.46
CA VAL A 244 -16.21 -1.34 5.04
C VAL A 244 -15.60 -2.46 4.19
N SER A 245 -14.38 -2.90 4.52
CA SER A 245 -13.67 -3.98 3.81
C SER A 245 -14.34 -5.35 3.94
N VAL A 246 -15.22 -5.55 4.92
CA VAL A 246 -15.88 -6.83 5.21
C VAL A 246 -17.39 -6.74 5.41
N ALA A 247 -18.01 -5.57 5.26
CA ALA A 247 -19.42 -5.35 5.62
C ALA A 247 -20.38 -6.34 4.94
N ASP A 248 -20.12 -6.68 3.67
CA ASP A 248 -20.90 -7.66 2.92
C ASP A 248 -20.62 -9.11 3.36
N ASP A 249 -19.41 -9.41 3.85
CA ASP A 249 -19.04 -10.74 4.34
C ASP A 249 -19.67 -11.05 5.72
N LEU A 250 -20.07 -10.02 6.48
CA LEU A 250 -20.70 -10.14 7.81
C LEU A 250 -22.18 -10.53 7.76
N ARG A 251 -22.47 -11.74 7.28
CA ARG A 251 -23.86 -12.26 7.11
C ARG A 251 -24.63 -12.44 8.42
N ALA A 252 -23.94 -12.53 9.56
CA ALA A 252 -24.56 -12.68 10.87
C ALA A 252 -24.93 -11.34 11.54
N LEU A 253 -24.50 -10.21 10.98
CA LEU A 253 -24.71 -8.89 11.54
C LEU A 253 -26.21 -8.57 11.64
N LYS A 254 -26.62 -7.99 12.76
CA LYS A 254 -28.02 -7.62 13.05
C LYS A 254 -28.18 -6.19 13.51
N THR A 255 -27.18 -5.66 14.20
CA THR A 255 -27.23 -4.28 14.71
C THR A 255 -25.88 -3.62 14.52
N MET A 256 -25.89 -2.35 14.12
CA MET A 256 -24.70 -1.55 13.97
C MET A 256 -24.94 -0.15 14.55
N LEU A 257 -24.02 0.30 15.39
CA LEU A 257 -23.90 1.69 15.81
C LEU A 257 -22.74 2.30 15.01
N TRP A 258 -23.01 3.30 14.17
CA TRP A 258 -21.97 4.00 13.41
C TRP A 258 -21.72 5.36 14.04
N ASN A 259 -20.54 5.55 14.62
CA ASN A 259 -20.11 6.85 15.12
C ASN A 259 -19.34 7.60 14.03
N SER A 260 -20.04 8.48 13.32
CA SER A 260 -19.48 9.35 12.26
C SER A 260 -18.85 10.65 12.80
N GLY A 261 -18.92 10.87 14.12
CA GLY A 261 -18.29 12.01 14.78
C GLY A 261 -18.96 13.36 14.53
N SER A 262 -18.27 14.43 14.95
CA SER A 262 -18.87 15.76 15.07
C SER A 262 -19.47 16.33 13.78
N PHE A 263 -18.92 16.04 12.60
CA PHE A 263 -19.42 16.57 11.32
C PHE A 263 -20.32 15.60 10.56
N GLY A 264 -20.45 14.35 11.03
CA GLY A 264 -21.31 13.34 10.40
C GLY A 264 -21.03 13.10 8.91
N GLU A 265 -19.81 13.37 8.44
CA GLU A 265 -19.45 13.21 7.03
C GLU A 265 -19.46 11.72 6.67
N ILE A 266 -20.34 11.35 5.74
CA ILE A 266 -20.45 9.99 5.19
C ILE A 266 -19.95 10.04 3.76
N SER A 267 -18.94 9.23 3.44
CA SER A 267 -18.47 9.10 2.06
C SER A 267 -19.47 8.32 1.20
N ALA A 268 -19.39 8.44 -0.13
CA ALA A 268 -20.23 7.64 -1.02
C ALA A 268 -20.04 6.12 -0.83
N VAL A 269 -18.86 5.69 -0.36
CA VAL A 269 -18.59 4.28 -0.03
C VAL A 269 -19.33 3.87 1.23
N ASP A 270 -19.27 4.71 2.28
CA ASP A 270 -19.99 4.45 3.53
C ASP A 270 -21.50 4.42 3.28
N GLU A 271 -22.04 5.37 2.51
CA GLU A 271 -23.46 5.41 2.13
C GLU A 271 -23.89 4.12 1.42
N ALA A 272 -23.10 3.64 0.45
CA ALA A 272 -23.37 2.38 -0.24
C ALA A 272 -23.38 1.18 0.73
N VAL A 273 -22.46 1.15 1.70
CA VAL A 273 -22.42 0.12 2.74
C VAL A 273 -23.64 0.21 3.65
N LEU A 274 -24.04 1.41 4.09
CA LEU A 274 -25.23 1.62 4.90
C LEU A 274 -26.49 1.12 4.18
N MET A 275 -26.63 1.41 2.89
CA MET A 275 -27.75 0.92 2.08
C MET A 275 -27.74 -0.62 1.93
N SER A 276 -26.58 -1.22 1.66
CA SER A 276 -26.41 -2.70 1.65
C SER A 276 -26.82 -3.35 2.98
N LEU A 277 -26.56 -2.69 4.10
CA LEU A 277 -26.95 -3.18 5.43
C LEU A 277 -28.45 -3.09 5.66
N LEU A 278 -29.08 -1.98 5.27
CA LEU A 278 -30.53 -1.79 5.35
C LEU A 278 -31.27 -2.82 4.48
N ASP A 279 -30.81 -3.06 3.25
CA ASP A 279 -31.36 -4.09 2.36
C ASP A 279 -31.27 -5.51 2.96
N ARG A 280 -30.29 -5.75 3.84
CA ARG A 280 -30.11 -7.00 4.58
C ARG A 280 -30.87 -7.05 5.91
N ASN A 281 -31.74 -6.06 6.19
CA ASN A 281 -32.46 -5.89 7.45
C ASN A 281 -31.52 -5.87 8.66
N VAL A 282 -30.41 -5.14 8.56
CA VAL A 282 -29.54 -4.80 9.69
C VAL A 282 -30.04 -3.49 10.29
N ASP A 283 -30.25 -3.47 11.60
CA ASP A 283 -30.61 -2.25 12.32
C ASP A 283 -29.39 -1.32 12.38
N VAL A 284 -29.48 -0.18 11.70
CA VAL A 284 -28.42 0.84 11.67
C VAL A 284 -28.82 2.03 12.53
N PHE A 285 -27.96 2.40 13.47
CA PHE A 285 -28.07 3.65 14.21
C PHE A 285 -26.84 4.50 13.95
N LEU A 286 -27.03 5.62 13.27
CA LEU A 286 -25.98 6.58 12.95
C LEU A 286 -25.93 7.69 14.01
N ILE A 287 -24.72 7.99 14.48
CA ILE A 287 -24.45 8.97 15.54
C ILE A 287 -23.54 10.06 14.99
N ALA A 288 -24.00 11.30 15.04
CA ALA A 288 -23.27 12.52 14.68
C ALA A 288 -23.72 13.67 15.60
N ASP A 289 -22.86 14.68 15.82
CA ASP A 289 -23.22 15.85 16.65
C ASP A 289 -24.16 16.83 15.92
N ASP A 290 -23.97 17.00 14.60
CA ASP A 290 -24.84 17.86 13.80
C ASP A 290 -26.16 17.15 13.43
N PRO A 291 -27.29 17.88 13.30
CA PRO A 291 -28.51 17.31 12.81
C PRO A 291 -28.26 16.78 11.40
N LEU A 292 -28.14 15.45 11.29
CA LEU A 292 -28.25 14.74 10.03
C LEU A 292 -29.48 15.28 9.32
N ALA A 293 -29.28 15.93 8.18
CA ALA A 293 -30.36 16.11 7.24
C ALA A 293 -30.82 14.69 6.90
N LEU A 294 -31.89 14.23 7.55
CA LEU A 294 -32.62 13.02 7.19
C LEU A 294 -32.99 13.20 5.72
N ARG A 295 -32.17 12.66 4.82
CA ARG A 295 -32.50 12.53 3.42
C ARG A 295 -33.57 11.46 3.36
N LEU A 296 -34.81 11.91 3.49
CA LEU A 296 -35.99 11.13 3.19
C LEU A 296 -35.80 10.59 1.77
N GLU A 297 -35.65 9.26 1.71
CA GLU A 297 -35.97 8.32 0.65
C GLU A 297 -35.75 8.76 -0.82
N SER A 298 -35.11 7.85 -1.57
CA SER A 298 -35.08 7.85 -3.03
C SER A 298 -36.41 8.30 -3.65
N PRO A 299 -36.39 9.00 -4.80
CA PRO A 299 -37.62 9.35 -5.48
C PRO A 299 -38.37 8.06 -5.81
N MET A 300 -39.47 7.87 -5.08
CA MET A 300 -40.52 6.94 -5.43
C MET A 300 -40.80 7.06 -6.93
N SER A 301 -40.79 5.90 -7.59
CA SER A 301 -41.37 5.65 -8.89
C SER A 301 -42.56 6.57 -9.19
N GLY A 302 -42.51 7.28 -10.32
CA GLY A 302 -43.65 8.09 -10.76
C GLY A 302 -43.43 8.82 -12.09
N ALA A 303 -43.47 8.08 -13.20
CA ALA A 303 -44.10 8.41 -14.50
C ALA A 303 -43.49 7.55 -15.62
#